data_AF-A0A842QGF5-F1
#
_entry.id   AF-A0A842QGF5-F1
#
_cell.length_a   1.000
_cell.length_b   1.000
_cell.length_c   1.000
_cell.angle_alpha   90.00
_cell.angle_beta   90.00
_cell.angle_gamma   90.00
#
_symmetry.space_group_name_H-M   'P 1'
#
loop_
_entity.id
_entity.type
_entity.pdbx_description
1 polymer ?
#
loop_
_entity_poly.entity_id
_entity_poly.type
_entity_poly.pdbx_seq_one_letter_code
_entity_poly.pdbx_strand_id
1 'polypeptide(L)'
;MDIFSTQADLIYDINLLVQSVLVALLVLGWINNKPYKTHGTIMTTATLIQIITVVTIMIPSLVLNFGALIPFEGKTGQIITILHNNVGTIAVILGCMLSFKFLSALRNTEPLLCGVKHTMYATLSLWLLSFLGGFGFYLYYYP
;
A
#
# COMPACT_ATOMS: atom_id res chain seq x y z
N MET A 1 14.13 19.86 -6.64
CA MET A 1 13.41 20.62 -5.60
C MET A 1 12.68 19.55 -4.85
N ASP A 2 13.13 19.28 -3.64
CA ASP A 2 12.75 18.09 -2.89
C ASP A 2 11.80 18.57 -1.79
N ILE A 3 10.68 17.88 -1.60
CA ILE A 3 9.58 18.32 -0.74
C ILE A 3 10.00 18.21 0.73
N PHE A 4 10.75 17.16 1.07
CA PHE A 4 11.17 16.87 2.44
C PHE A 4 12.62 17.27 2.74
N SER A 5 13.29 17.97 1.80
CA SER A 5 14.71 18.37 1.93
C SER A 5 15.68 17.20 2.17
N THR A 6 15.33 16.01 1.68
CA THR A 6 16.16 14.80 1.69
C THR A 6 16.99 14.68 0.41
N GLN A 7 17.89 13.70 0.34
CA GLN A 7 18.60 13.34 -0.91
C GLN A 7 17.74 12.60 -1.94
N ALA A 8 16.45 12.37 -1.66
CA ALA A 8 15.54 11.70 -2.57
C ALA A 8 15.20 12.54 -3.80
N ASP A 9 15.13 11.89 -4.96
CA ASP A 9 14.47 12.49 -6.12
C ASP A 9 12.98 12.77 -5.80
N LEU A 10 12.46 13.86 -6.36
CA LEU A 10 11.07 14.32 -6.19
C LEU A 10 10.02 13.20 -6.37
N ILE A 11 10.25 12.21 -7.24
CA ILE A 11 9.32 11.10 -7.45
C ILE A 11 9.14 10.23 -6.20
N TYR A 12 10.18 10.05 -5.40
CA TYR A 12 10.11 9.26 -4.16
C TYR A 12 9.42 10.03 -3.04
N ASP A 13 9.59 11.35 -2.99
CA ASP A 13 8.84 12.23 -2.09
C ASP A 13 7.33 12.17 -2.39
N ILE A 14 6.99 12.28 -3.68
CA ILE A 14 5.61 12.15 -4.15
C ILE A 14 5.06 10.77 -3.80
N ASN A 15 5.84 9.71 -3.98
CA ASN A 15 5.42 8.36 -3.60
C ASN A 15 5.10 8.28 -2.10
N LEU A 16 5.97 8.79 -1.22
CA LEU A 16 5.72 8.78 0.21
C LEU A 16 4.49 9.61 0.59
N LEU A 17 4.29 10.76 -0.05
CA LEU A 17 3.10 11.58 0.15
C LEU A 17 1.82 10.84 -0.25
N VAL A 18 1.82 10.18 -1.42
CA VAL A 18 0.70 9.35 -1.89
C VAL A 18 0.42 8.22 -0.89
N GLN A 19 1.44 7.53 -0.42
CA GLN A 19 1.29 6.48 0.61
C GLN A 19 0.70 7.03 1.91
N SER A 20 1.09 8.23 2.32
CA SER A 20 0.54 8.90 3.50
C SER A 20 -0.95 9.23 3.33
N VAL A 21 -1.34 9.70 2.14
CA VAL A 21 -2.75 9.92 1.79
C VAL A 21 -3.54 8.61 1.78
N LEU A 22 -2.96 7.51 1.29
CA LEU A 22 -3.57 6.19 1.32
C LEU A 22 -3.81 5.68 2.75
N VAL A 23 -2.87 5.92 3.67
CA VAL A 23 -3.08 5.65 5.10
C VAL A 23 -4.23 6.49 5.66
N ALA A 24 -4.33 7.77 5.29
CA ALA A 24 -5.47 8.59 5.69
C ALA A 24 -6.80 8.02 5.14
N LEU A 25 -6.83 7.54 3.90
CA LEU A 25 -8.01 6.88 3.33
C LEU A 25 -8.35 5.56 4.04
N LEU A 26 -7.36 4.78 4.45
CA LEU A 26 -7.56 3.58 5.27
C LEU A 26 -8.21 3.91 6.61
N VAL A 27 -7.74 4.96 7.29
CA VAL A 27 -8.32 5.44 8.55
C VAL A 27 -9.74 5.95 8.34
N LEU A 28 -9.99 6.71 7.28
CA LEU A 28 -11.34 7.16 6.93
C LEU A 28 -12.26 6.00 6.60
N GLY A 29 -11.78 4.99 5.88
CA GLY A 29 -12.51 3.76 5.60
C GLY A 29 -12.86 3.00 6.88
N TRP A 30 -11.91 2.92 7.82
CA TRP A 30 -12.12 2.30 9.13
C TRP A 30 -13.20 3.00 9.96
N ILE A 31 -13.14 4.33 10.03
CA ILE A 31 -14.11 5.16 10.76
C ILE A 31 -15.49 5.02 10.11
N ASN A 32 -15.54 5.10 8.77
CA ASN A 32 -16.77 4.98 7.99
C ASN A 32 -17.11 3.52 7.64
N ASN A 33 -16.87 2.57 8.54
CA ASN A 33 -17.15 1.15 8.32
C ASN A 33 -18.65 0.84 8.12
N LYS A 34 -19.53 1.80 8.42
CA LYS A 34 -20.95 1.85 8.06
C LYS A 34 -21.28 3.30 7.67
N PRO A 35 -21.95 3.56 6.53
CA PRO A 35 -22.55 2.63 5.58
C PRO A 35 -21.55 1.91 4.65
N TYR A 36 -21.82 0.64 4.34
CA TYR A 36 -20.91 -0.23 3.57
C TYR A 36 -20.60 0.26 2.15
N LYS A 37 -21.51 1.03 1.53
CA LYS A 37 -21.26 1.65 0.23
C LYS A 37 -20.11 2.65 0.29
N THR A 38 -20.13 3.56 1.26
CA THR A 38 -19.07 4.56 1.46
C THR A 38 -17.75 3.90 1.81
N HIS A 39 -17.77 2.95 2.76
CA HIS A 39 -16.59 2.16 3.09
C HIS A 39 -15.98 1.49 1.85
N GLY A 40 -16.78 0.71 1.12
CA GLY A 40 -16.32 -0.03 -0.04
C GLY A 40 -15.80 0.87 -1.16
N THR A 41 -16.43 2.03 -1.39
CA THR A 41 -15.93 3.02 -2.36
C THR A 41 -14.58 3.58 -1.93
N ILE A 42 -14.43 4.03 -0.68
CA ILE A 42 -13.14 4.56 -0.17
C ILE A 42 -12.03 3.50 -0.31
N MET A 43 -12.30 2.27 0.13
CA MET A 43 -11.33 1.18 0.11
C MET A 43 -10.96 0.75 -1.32
N THR A 44 -11.93 0.76 -2.24
CA THR A 44 -11.67 0.46 -3.66
C THR A 44 -10.83 1.57 -4.29
N THR A 45 -11.15 2.83 -4.03
CA THR A 45 -10.36 3.97 -4.52
C THR A 45 -8.93 3.91 -4.00
N ALA A 46 -8.73 3.66 -2.69
CA ALA A 46 -7.41 3.50 -2.11
C ALA A 46 -6.63 2.34 -2.76
N THR A 47 -7.30 1.20 -3.00
CA THR A 47 -6.69 0.05 -3.67
C THR A 47 -6.26 0.39 -5.11
N LEU A 48 -7.10 1.08 -5.88
CA LEU A 48 -6.78 1.48 -7.25
C LEU A 48 -5.59 2.45 -7.30
N ILE A 49 -5.58 3.47 -6.44
CA ILE A 49 -4.44 4.39 -6.33
C ILE A 49 -3.18 3.61 -5.98
N GLN A 50 -3.24 2.70 -5.01
CA GLN A 50 -2.08 1.88 -4.62
C GLN A 50 -1.56 1.02 -5.79
N ILE A 51 -2.43 0.39 -6.56
CA ILE A 51 -2.02 -0.40 -7.74
C ILE A 51 -1.29 0.49 -8.73
N ILE A 52 -1.83 1.67 -9.03
CA ILE A 52 -1.19 2.62 -9.94
C ILE A 52 0.20 2.97 -9.41
N THR A 53 0.31 3.37 -8.15
CA THR A 53 1.59 3.72 -7.51
C THR A 53 2.60 2.58 -7.52
N VAL A 54 2.15 1.34 -7.25
CA VAL A 54 3.02 0.15 -7.29
C VAL A 54 3.56 -0.07 -8.70
N VAL A 55 2.69 -0.02 -9.71
CA VAL A 55 3.06 -0.29 -11.10
C VAL A 55 3.94 0.82 -11.69
N THR A 56 3.68 2.09 -11.36
CA THR A 56 4.38 3.22 -11.98
C THR A 56 5.65 3.64 -11.25
N ILE A 57 5.75 3.41 -9.94
CA ILE A 57 6.89 3.88 -9.14
C ILE A 57 7.64 2.71 -8.49
N MET A 58 6.94 1.87 -7.72
CA MET A 58 7.62 0.89 -6.86
C MET A 58 8.24 -0.27 -7.64
N ILE A 59 7.50 -0.86 -8.59
CA ILE A 59 8.01 -1.97 -9.42
C ILE A 59 9.22 -1.52 -10.26
N PRO A 60 9.17 -0.41 -11.01
CA PRO A 60 10.34 0.08 -11.75
C PRO A 60 11.55 0.32 -10.84
N SER A 61 11.35 0.94 -9.67
CA SER A 61 12.43 1.17 -8.71
C SER A 61 13.05 -0.15 -8.21
N LEU A 62 12.23 -1.15 -7.89
CA LEU A 62 12.72 -2.46 -7.47
C LEU A 62 13.50 -3.18 -8.58
N VAL A 63 13.00 -3.12 -9.83
CA VAL A 63 13.66 -3.75 -10.98
C VAL A 63 15.02 -3.10 -11.26
N LEU A 64 15.09 -1.77 -11.25
CA LEU A 64 16.34 -1.04 -11.46
C LEU A 64 17.38 -1.33 -10.38
N ASN A 65 16.93 -1.54 -9.14
CA ASN A 65 17.80 -1.77 -7.99
C ASN A 65 17.92 -3.25 -7.58
N PHE A 66 17.43 -4.18 -8.40
CA PHE A 66 17.39 -5.60 -8.04
C PHE A 66 18.79 -6.18 -7.77
N GLY A 67 19.81 -5.69 -8.48
CA GLY A 67 21.20 -6.07 -8.25
C GLY A 67 21.73 -5.74 -6.86
N ALA A 68 21.14 -4.77 -6.15
CA ALA A 68 21.52 -4.45 -4.77
C ALA A 68 20.99 -5.48 -3.75
N LEU A 69 20.07 -6.35 -4.16
CA LEU A 69 19.51 -7.41 -3.32
C LEU A 69 20.24 -8.75 -3.46
N ILE A 70 21.12 -8.90 -4.46
CA ILE A 70 21.80 -10.15 -4.79
C ILE A 70 23.32 -9.93 -4.92
N PRO A 71 24.17 -10.63 -4.16
CA PRO A 71 23.81 -11.64 -3.16
C PRO A 71 23.12 -11.02 -1.93
N PHE A 72 22.28 -11.83 -1.27
CA PHE A 72 21.69 -11.43 -0.01
C PHE A 72 22.76 -11.56 1.10
N GLU A 73 23.13 -10.43 1.69
CA GLU A 73 24.16 -10.33 2.74
C GLU A 73 23.55 -10.02 4.11
N GLY A 74 22.22 -9.91 4.22
CA GLY A 74 21.56 -9.58 5.47
C GLY A 74 21.77 -8.13 5.93
N LYS A 75 22.16 -7.23 5.02
CA LYS A 75 22.28 -5.80 5.32
C LYS A 75 20.90 -5.23 5.66
N THR A 76 20.85 -4.29 6.60
CA THR A 76 19.61 -3.67 7.08
C THR A 76 18.72 -3.17 5.94
N GLY A 77 19.28 -2.49 4.95
CA GLY A 77 18.54 -2.02 3.77
C GLY A 77 17.91 -3.15 2.95
N GLN A 78 18.63 -4.27 2.74
CA GLN A 78 18.09 -5.45 2.03
C GLN A 78 16.92 -6.06 2.81
N ILE A 79 17.05 -6.19 4.14
CA ILE A 79 16.00 -6.73 5.02
C ILE A 79 14.74 -5.85 4.96
N ILE A 80 14.89 -4.53 5.12
CA ILE A 80 13.78 -3.58 5.04
C ILE A 80 13.08 -3.69 3.69
N THR A 81 13.84 -3.69 2.60
CA THR A 81 13.31 -3.76 1.23
C THR A 81 12.52 -5.05 0.99
N ILE A 82 13.08 -6.20 1.37
CA ILE A 82 12.44 -7.51 1.17
C ILE A 82 11.17 -7.65 2.01
N LEU A 83 11.23 -7.25 3.29
CA LEU A 83 10.07 -7.30 4.18
C LEU A 83 8.95 -6.38 3.68
N HIS A 84 9.28 -5.13 3.34
CA HIS A 84 8.31 -4.18 2.80
C HIS A 84 7.67 -4.71 1.50
N ASN A 85 8.49 -5.22 0.57
CA ASN A 85 7.99 -5.76 -0.70
C ASN A 85 7.01 -6.94 -0.48
N ASN A 86 7.36 -7.90 0.38
CA ASN A 86 6.54 -9.07 0.62
C ASN A 86 5.23 -8.70 1.34
N VAL A 87 5.31 -7.90 2.41
CA VAL A 87 4.13 -7.45 3.16
C VAL A 87 3.22 -6.61 2.26
N GLY A 88 3.80 -5.68 1.49
CA GLY A 88 3.07 -4.84 0.55
C GLY A 88 2.39 -5.65 -0.56
N THR A 89 3.05 -6.66 -1.10
CA THR A 89 2.47 -7.53 -2.14
C THR A 89 1.24 -8.27 -1.60
N ILE A 90 1.33 -8.87 -0.41
CA ILE A 90 0.20 -9.56 0.22
C ILE A 90 -0.94 -8.57 0.50
N ALA A 91 -0.61 -7.38 1.02
CA ALA A 91 -1.57 -6.32 1.32
C ALA A 91 -2.35 -5.87 0.07
N VAL A 92 -1.66 -5.68 -1.06
CA VAL A 92 -2.27 -5.31 -2.35
C VAL A 92 -3.17 -6.43 -2.87
N ILE A 93 -2.72 -7.69 -2.84
CA ILE A 93 -3.53 -8.83 -3.28
C ILE A 93 -4.84 -8.90 -2.49
N LEU A 94 -4.77 -8.81 -1.16
CA LEU A 94 -5.98 -8.80 -0.32
C LEU A 94 -6.86 -7.59 -0.62
N GLY A 95 -6.29 -6.39 -0.77
CA GLY A 95 -7.02 -5.18 -1.16
C GLY A 95 -7.78 -5.35 -2.48
N CYS A 96 -7.14 -5.94 -3.49
CA CYS A 96 -7.75 -6.27 -4.78
C CYS A 96 -8.91 -7.26 -4.62
N MET A 97 -8.72 -8.36 -3.89
CA MET A 97 -9.76 -9.37 -3.67
C MET A 97 -11.00 -8.77 -3.00
N LEU A 98 -10.80 -7.89 -2.02
CA LEU A 98 -11.87 -7.26 -1.26
C LEU A 98 -12.61 -6.19 -2.09
N SER A 99 -11.86 -5.38 -2.83
CA SER A 99 -12.39 -4.41 -3.78
C SER A 99 -13.19 -5.10 -4.89
N PHE A 100 -12.69 -6.23 -5.42
CA PHE A 100 -13.40 -7.01 -6.44
C PHE A 100 -14.72 -7.57 -5.91
N LYS A 101 -14.73 -8.13 -4.68
CA LYS A 101 -15.98 -8.59 -4.04
C LYS A 101 -17.00 -7.45 -3.90
N PHE A 102 -16.56 -6.27 -3.45
CA PHE A 102 -17.42 -5.10 -3.34
C PHE A 102 -18.00 -4.66 -4.69
N LEU A 103 -17.16 -4.53 -5.72
CA LEU A 103 -17.57 -4.15 -7.06
C LEU A 103 -18.53 -5.17 -7.69
N SER A 104 -18.27 -6.47 -7.49
CA SER A 104 -19.14 -7.54 -7.93
C SER A 104 -20.52 -7.47 -7.27
N ALA A 105 -20.57 -7.28 -5.96
CA ALA A 105 -21.83 -7.13 -5.23
C ALA A 105 -22.62 -5.91 -5.70
N LEU A 106 -21.93 -4.78 -5.93
CA LEU A 106 -22.54 -3.56 -6.46
C LEU A 106 -23.14 -3.77 -7.86
N ARG A 107 -22.44 -4.49 -8.73
CA ARG A 107 -22.89 -4.81 -10.10
C ARG A 107 -24.09 -5.76 -10.12
N ASN A 108 -24.10 -6.76 -9.24
CA ASN A 108 -25.14 -7.78 -9.19
C ASN A 108 -26.33 -7.41 -8.29
N THR A 109 -26.34 -6.20 -7.71
CA THR A 109 -27.37 -5.77 -6.74
C THR A 109 -27.49 -6.69 -5.52
N GLU A 110 -26.39 -7.34 -5.16
CA GLU A 110 -26.30 -8.20 -3.97
C GLU A 110 -26.13 -7.35 -2.70
N PRO A 111 -26.43 -7.90 -1.51
CA PRO A 111 -26.15 -7.23 -0.26
C PRO A 111 -24.67 -6.83 -0.17
N LEU A 112 -24.42 -5.54 0.10
CA LEU A 112 -23.06 -5.02 0.21
C LEU A 112 -22.38 -5.60 1.46
N LEU A 113 -21.55 -6.62 1.25
CA LEU A 113 -20.73 -7.25 2.28
C LEU A 113 -19.26 -6.86 2.07
N CYS A 114 -18.67 -6.20 3.06
CA CYS A 114 -17.26 -5.79 3.03
C CYS A 114 -16.30 -6.92 3.43
N GLY A 115 -16.55 -8.16 2.99
CA GLY A 115 -15.75 -9.32 3.35
C GLY A 115 -15.92 -9.77 4.81
N VAL A 116 -15.05 -10.68 5.27
CA VAL A 116 -15.10 -11.23 6.63
C VAL A 116 -14.30 -10.34 7.58
N LYS A 117 -14.82 -10.10 8.80
CA LYS A 117 -14.21 -9.20 9.80
C LYS A 117 -12.71 -9.47 10.03
N HIS A 118 -12.32 -10.74 10.17
CA HIS A 118 -10.90 -11.10 10.35
C HIS A 118 -10.04 -10.76 9.13
N THR A 119 -10.56 -10.97 7.91
CA THR A 119 -9.83 -10.61 6.69
C THR A 119 -9.66 -9.09 6.55
N MET A 120 -10.66 -8.30 6.97
CA MET A 120 -10.55 -6.84 7.00
C MET A 120 -9.43 -6.37 7.94
N TYR A 121 -9.40 -6.91 9.17
CA TYR A 121 -8.36 -6.56 10.14
C TYR A 121 -6.97 -7.00 9.69
N ALA A 122 -6.86 -8.20 9.11
CA ALA A 122 -5.60 -8.68 8.55
C ALA A 122 -5.10 -7.75 7.43
N THR A 123 -5.98 -7.38 6.49
CA THR A 123 -5.63 -6.45 5.41
C THR A 123 -5.20 -5.09 5.96
N LEU A 124 -5.97 -4.50 6.89
CA LEU A 124 -5.59 -3.21 7.49
C LEU A 124 -4.22 -3.28 8.17
N SER A 125 -3.98 -4.29 8.99
CA SER A 125 -2.69 -4.47 9.68
C SER A 125 -1.54 -4.61 8.69
N LEU A 126 -1.71 -5.38 7.61
CA LEU A 126 -0.70 -5.54 6.57
C LEU A 126 -0.43 -4.24 5.81
N TRP A 127 -1.46 -3.45 5.50
CA TRP A 127 -1.28 -2.13 4.88
C TRP A 127 -0.51 -1.17 5.78
N LEU A 128 -0.83 -1.14 7.09
CA LEU A 128 -0.10 -0.31 8.05
C LEU A 128 1.35 -0.76 8.22
N LEU A 129 1.59 -2.06 8.33
CA LEU A 129 2.95 -2.62 8.40
C LEU A 129 3.74 -2.34 7.12
N SER A 130 3.09 -2.45 5.95
CA SER A 130 3.69 -2.09 4.67
C SER A 130 4.08 -0.61 4.65
N PHE A 131 3.19 0.29 5.06
CA PHE A 131 3.47 1.72 5.12
C PHE A 131 4.65 2.03 6.04
N LEU A 132 4.69 1.46 7.25
CA LEU A 132 5.80 1.64 8.18
C LEU A 132 7.13 1.13 7.58
N GLY A 133 7.09 0.00 6.88
CA GLY A 133 8.25 -0.51 6.15
C GLY A 133 8.71 0.44 5.04
N GLY A 134 7.77 1.03 4.28
CA GLY A 134 8.06 1.98 3.21
C GLY A 134 8.60 3.32 3.73
N PHE A 135 8.05 3.81 4.85
CA PHE A 135 8.56 4.98 5.55
C PHE A 135 9.97 4.74 6.09
N GLY A 136 10.22 3.58 6.72
CA GLY A 136 11.55 3.17 7.17
C GLY A 136 12.55 3.03 6.02
N PHE A 137 12.12 2.48 4.88
CA PHE A 137 12.92 2.43 3.65
C PHE A 137 13.32 3.83 3.21
N TYR A 138 12.36 4.76 3.13
CA TYR A 138 12.60 6.12 2.69
C TYR A 138 13.62 6.84 3.59
N LEU A 139 13.44 6.79 4.92
CA LEU A 139 14.38 7.42 5.86
C LEU A 139 15.78 6.80 5.84
N TYR A 140 15.88 5.49 5.58
CA TYR A 140 17.17 4.80 5.56
C TYR A 140 17.98 5.11 4.30
N TYR A 141 17.33 5.12 3.14
CA TYR A 141 18.00 5.33 1.85
C TYR A 141 18.13 6.80 1.48
N TYR A 142 17.27 7.67 2.03
CA TYR A 142 17.25 9.10 1.76
C TYR A 142 17.27 9.89 3.07
N PRO A 143 18.42 9.96 3.75
CA PRO A 143 18.60 10.79 4.94
C PRO A 143 18.51 12.29 4.62
#